data_AF-A0A7V9BZS9-F1
#
_entry.id   AF-A0A7V9BZS9-F1
#
_cell.length_a   1.000
_cell.length_b   1.000
_cell.length_c   1.000
_cell.angle_alpha   90.00
_cell.angle_beta   90.00
_cell.angle_gamma   90.00
#
_symmetry.space_group_name_H-M   'P 1'
#
loop_
_entity.id
_entity.type
_entity.pdbx_description
1 polymer ?
#
loop_
_entity_poly.entity_id
_entity_poly.type
_entity_poly.pdbx_seq_one_letter_code
_entity_poly.pdbx_strand_id
1 'polypeptide(L)'
;MLALVALLAATVFVAADGSLPFQLPDGRVLWFFGDTIVGRSSDGVAVDPFLFMARNSMVVQEGPCFTPRLEVLPNQPDGEWLWPVDFFLEGGWLRIVVMHMKPAPGPPGFEFEFVRVEEATFSLSDLQFQALHQFPIATTPGDPSYGENITVDATSGYVYA
;
A
#
# COMPACT_ATOMS: atom_id res chain seq x y z
N MET A 1 33.82 -1.19 32.07
CA MET A 1 33.92 -0.61 30.72
C MET A 1 32.69 -1.04 29.96
N LEU A 2 31.63 -0.21 29.94
CA LEU A 2 30.39 -0.51 29.22
C LEU A 2 30.63 -0.22 27.73
N ALA A 3 30.46 -1.23 26.87
CA ALA A 3 30.41 -1.01 25.44
C ALA A 3 29.08 -0.37 25.09
N LEU A 4 29.11 0.93 24.79
CA LEU A 4 28.00 1.63 24.17
C LEU A 4 27.92 1.12 22.73
N VAL A 5 27.03 0.16 22.48
CA VAL A 5 26.67 -0.22 21.11
C VAL A 5 25.86 0.95 20.56
N ALA A 6 26.54 1.83 19.81
CA ALA A 6 25.84 2.79 18.97
C ALA A 6 25.07 1.98 17.93
N LEU A 7 23.76 1.82 18.11
CA LEU A 7 22.88 1.46 17.01
C LEU A 7 23.06 2.57 15.96
N LEU A 8 23.76 2.28 14.87
CA LEU A 8 23.65 3.05 13.65
C LEU A 8 22.16 3.03 13.29
N ALA A 9 21.44 4.11 13.57
CA ALA A 9 20.02 4.16 13.29
C ALA A 9 19.85 4.03 11.77
N ALA A 10 19.33 2.89 11.34
CA ALA A 10 19.03 2.62 9.95
C ALA A 10 17.82 3.48 9.54
N THR A 11 17.74 3.85 8.27
CA THR A 11 16.47 4.29 7.70
C THR A 11 15.51 3.11 7.80
N VAL A 12 14.40 3.30 8.52
CA VAL A 12 13.43 2.25 8.82
C VAL A 12 12.05 2.67 8.36
N PHE A 13 11.22 1.67 8.06
CA PHE A 13 9.77 1.82 8.02
C PHE A 13 9.31 2.20 9.43
N VAL A 14 8.79 3.40 9.63
CA VAL A 14 8.42 3.88 10.98
C VAL A 14 6.93 3.71 11.24
N ALA A 15 6.10 4.21 10.32
CA ALA A 15 4.66 4.19 10.42
C ALA A 15 4.03 4.23 9.04
N ALA A 16 2.81 3.73 8.91
CA ALA A 16 2.04 3.82 7.68
C ALA A 16 0.55 3.80 7.97
N ASP A 17 -0.27 4.25 7.01
CA ASP A 17 -1.71 4.07 7.03
C ASP A 17 -2.15 2.73 6.39
N GLY A 18 -3.40 2.35 6.63
CA GLY A 18 -3.94 1.07 6.15
C GLY A 18 -3.48 -0.12 6.99
N SER A 19 -2.99 -1.17 6.33
CA SER A 19 -2.66 -2.50 6.86
C SER A 19 -3.79 -3.53 6.79
N LEU A 20 -4.00 -4.05 5.59
CA LEU A 20 -4.82 -5.25 5.39
C LEU A 20 -3.90 -6.45 5.13
N PRO A 21 -3.91 -7.47 5.99
CA PRO A 21 -3.16 -8.69 5.76
C PRO A 21 -3.84 -9.56 4.72
N PHE A 22 -3.06 -10.11 3.79
CA PHE A 22 -3.52 -11.05 2.79
C PHE A 22 -2.64 -12.31 2.78
N GLN A 23 -3.24 -13.46 3.10
CA GLN A 23 -2.54 -14.75 3.13
C GLN A 23 -2.42 -15.31 1.71
N LEU A 24 -1.19 -15.52 1.25
CA LEU A 24 -0.92 -16.19 -0.01
C LEU A 24 -0.94 -17.72 0.15
N PRO A 25 -1.23 -18.46 -0.94
CA PRO A 25 -1.26 -19.93 -0.93
C PRO A 25 0.07 -20.60 -0.59
N ASP A 26 1.19 -19.89 -0.79
CA ASP A 26 2.54 -20.38 -0.48
C ASP A 26 2.97 -20.10 0.97
N GLY A 27 2.07 -19.57 1.80
CA GLY A 27 2.30 -19.33 3.22
C GLY A 27 2.81 -17.95 3.58
N ARG A 28 3.17 -17.11 2.59
CA ARG A 28 3.49 -15.69 2.84
C ARG A 28 2.26 -14.92 3.27
N VAL A 29 2.43 -13.92 4.13
CA VAL A 29 1.41 -12.91 4.41
C VAL A 29 1.88 -11.58 3.84
N LEU A 30 1.07 -10.97 2.99
CA LEU A 30 1.32 -9.63 2.49
C LEU A 30 0.58 -8.62 3.36
N TRP A 31 1.24 -7.51 3.64
CA TRP A 31 0.63 -6.36 4.28
C TRP A 31 0.85 -5.18 3.35
N PHE A 32 -0.20 -4.54 2.88
CA PHE A 32 -0.09 -3.34 2.06
C PHE A 32 -0.55 -2.12 2.83
N PHE A 33 0.08 -1.01 2.50
CA PHE A 33 -0.09 0.28 3.17
C PHE A 33 -0.12 1.39 2.13
N GLY A 34 -0.83 2.48 2.44
CA GLY A 34 -0.74 3.72 1.69
C GLY A 34 0.46 4.54 2.14
N ASP A 35 0.24 5.77 2.59
CA ASP A 35 1.33 6.67 2.96
C ASP A 35 2.17 6.04 4.09
N THR A 36 3.46 5.93 3.83
CA THR A 36 4.43 5.25 4.68
C THR A 36 5.58 6.19 5.00
N ILE A 37 5.73 6.50 6.29
CA ILE A 37 6.82 7.31 6.82
C ILE A 37 8.08 6.45 6.91
N VAL A 38 9.08 6.86 6.14
CA VAL A 38 10.39 6.23 6.08
C VAL A 38 11.43 7.23 6.58
N GLY A 39 12.21 6.81 7.56
CA GLY A 39 13.19 7.72 8.14
C GLY A 39 13.94 7.11 9.30
N ARG A 40 14.69 7.97 9.97
CA ARG A 40 15.41 7.62 11.19
C ARG A 40 14.51 7.86 12.37
N SER A 41 14.28 6.83 13.18
CA SER A 41 13.60 7.00 14.46
C SER A 41 14.63 7.34 15.54
N SER A 42 14.44 8.47 16.23
CA SER A 42 15.39 8.98 17.23
C SER A 42 15.17 8.38 18.62
N ASP A 43 13.96 7.90 18.92
CA ASP A 43 13.59 7.30 20.22
C ASP A 43 12.49 6.21 20.12
N GLY A 44 12.19 5.73 18.92
CA GLY A 44 11.11 4.77 18.66
C GLY A 44 9.72 5.42 18.48
N VAL A 45 9.61 6.74 18.62
CA VAL A 45 8.34 7.47 18.49
C VAL A 45 8.48 8.65 17.52
N ALA A 46 9.55 9.43 17.67
CA ALA A 46 9.85 10.57 16.81
C ALA A 46 10.64 10.13 15.58
N VAL A 47 10.36 10.78 14.44
CA VAL A 47 11.10 10.59 13.20
C VAL A 47 11.82 11.89 12.85
N ASP A 48 13.09 11.79 12.46
CA ASP A 48 13.91 12.94 12.07
C ASP A 48 13.27 13.71 10.90
N PRO A 49 13.36 15.05 10.86
CA PRO A 49 12.64 15.90 9.90
C PRO A 49 13.01 15.70 8.41
N PHE A 50 14.03 14.89 8.08
CA PHE A 50 14.38 14.50 6.71
C PHE A 50 13.64 13.21 6.31
N LEU A 51 12.32 13.33 6.22
CA LEU A 51 11.40 12.23 5.97
C LEU A 51 11.23 11.96 4.48
N PHE A 52 11.23 10.67 4.12
CA PHE A 52 10.67 10.22 2.86
C PHE A 52 9.27 9.66 3.14
N MET A 53 8.27 10.13 2.41
CA MET A 53 6.92 9.56 2.45
C MET A 53 6.72 8.74 1.18
N ALA A 54 6.77 7.42 1.30
CA ALA A 54 6.35 6.56 0.19
C ALA A 54 4.82 6.60 0.11
N ARG A 55 4.25 6.76 -1.09
CA ARG A 55 2.79 6.81 -1.26
C ARG A 55 2.11 5.45 -1.21
N ASN A 56 2.89 4.38 -1.20
CA ASN A 56 2.43 3.03 -0.96
C ASN A 56 3.62 2.19 -0.52
N SER A 57 3.35 1.12 0.20
CA SER A 57 4.34 0.13 0.56
C SER A 57 3.72 -1.24 0.77
N MET A 58 4.58 -2.26 0.82
CA MET A 58 4.22 -3.62 1.18
C MET A 58 5.22 -4.18 2.18
N VAL A 59 4.76 -4.95 3.16
CA VAL A 59 5.60 -5.84 3.95
C VAL A 59 5.28 -7.28 3.57
N VAL A 60 6.31 -8.02 3.18
CA VAL A 60 6.22 -9.47 2.95
C VAL A 60 6.63 -10.16 4.23
N GLN A 61 5.71 -10.92 4.81
CA GLN A 61 5.96 -11.72 5.99
C GLN A 61 6.15 -13.20 5.61
N GLU A 62 7.29 -13.75 6.02
CA GLU A 62 7.67 -15.16 5.88
C GLU A 62 7.97 -15.72 7.28
N GLY A 63 6.99 -16.38 7.89
CA GLY A 63 7.07 -16.82 9.28
C GLY A 63 7.34 -15.62 10.21
N PRO A 64 8.49 -15.58 10.93
CA PRO A 64 8.84 -14.47 11.81
C PRO A 64 9.52 -13.29 11.10
N CYS A 65 9.84 -13.40 9.80
CA CYS A 65 10.58 -12.39 9.07
C CYS A 65 9.63 -11.41 8.37
N PHE A 66 9.86 -10.10 8.53
CA PHE A 66 9.10 -9.03 7.88
C PHE A 66 10.03 -8.22 6.99
N THR A 67 9.75 -8.20 5.69
CA THR A 67 10.59 -7.53 4.69
C THR A 67 9.80 -6.37 4.05
N PRO A 68 10.08 -5.10 4.41
CA PRO A 68 9.42 -3.95 3.82
C PRO A 68 9.91 -3.71 2.37
N ARG A 69 9.00 -3.26 1.52
CA ARG A 69 9.20 -2.79 0.16
C ARG A 69 8.44 -1.48 -0.02
N LEU A 70 9.11 -0.45 -0.49
CA LEU A 70 8.54 0.89 -0.65
C LEU A 70 8.22 1.13 -2.13
N GLU A 71 7.20 1.94 -2.40
CA GLU A 71 6.81 2.34 -3.77
C GLU A 71 6.63 1.13 -4.71
N VAL A 72 5.88 0.13 -4.23
CA VAL A 72 5.59 -1.11 -4.97
C VAL A 72 4.59 -0.90 -6.12
N LEU A 73 3.79 0.18 -6.05
CA LEU A 73 2.96 0.69 -7.13
C LEU A 73 3.64 1.93 -7.73
N PRO A 74 3.56 2.12 -9.06
CA PRO A 74 4.19 3.26 -9.72
C PRO A 74 3.52 4.58 -9.31
N ASN A 75 4.35 5.61 -9.11
CA ASN A 75 3.88 7.00 -9.02
C ASN A 75 3.16 7.39 -10.32
N GLN A 76 2.10 8.17 -10.20
CA GLN A 76 1.30 8.63 -11.33
C GLN A 76 1.75 10.03 -11.78
N PRO A 77 1.37 10.48 -13.00
CA PRO A 77 1.68 11.83 -13.47
C PRO A 77 1.22 12.92 -12.50
N ASP A 78 1.77 14.13 -12.64
CA ASP A 78 1.32 15.32 -11.90
C ASP A 78 1.32 15.21 -10.36
N GLY A 79 2.12 14.28 -9.82
CA GLY A 79 2.21 14.04 -8.39
C GLY A 79 1.03 13.27 -7.82
N GLU A 80 0.24 12.60 -8.66
CA GLU A 80 -0.81 11.66 -8.30
C GLU A 80 -0.22 10.34 -7.77
N TRP A 81 -1.02 9.57 -7.02
CA TRP A 81 -0.57 8.33 -6.40
C TRP A 81 -1.68 7.28 -6.27
N LEU A 82 -1.27 6.07 -5.93
CA LEU A 82 -2.14 4.92 -5.75
C LEU A 82 -2.06 4.42 -4.30
N TRP A 83 -3.20 4.36 -3.61
CA TRP A 83 -3.32 3.73 -2.30
C TRP A 83 -3.96 2.35 -2.42
N PRO A 84 -3.29 1.27 -1.96
CA PRO A 84 -3.88 -0.05 -1.96
C PRO A 84 -4.99 -0.15 -0.90
N VAL A 85 -6.12 -0.74 -1.27
CA VAL A 85 -7.32 -0.82 -0.41
C VAL A 85 -7.87 -2.22 -0.24
N ASP A 86 -7.71 -3.13 -1.20
CA ASP A 86 -8.03 -4.55 -1.00
C ASP A 86 -7.32 -5.46 -2.02
N PHE A 87 -7.44 -6.77 -1.87
CA PHE A 87 -6.66 -7.78 -2.59
C PHE A 87 -7.48 -9.03 -2.89
N PHE A 88 -7.23 -9.64 -4.03
CA PHE A 88 -7.77 -10.97 -4.33
C PHE A 88 -6.85 -11.72 -5.29
N LEU A 89 -7.07 -13.03 -5.42
CA LEU A 89 -6.37 -13.87 -6.38
C LEU A 89 -7.28 -14.17 -7.56
N GLU A 90 -6.75 -13.99 -8.76
CA GLU A 90 -7.47 -14.32 -9.99
C GLU A 90 -6.50 -14.86 -11.04
N GLY A 91 -6.80 -16.02 -11.62
CA GLY A 91 -6.03 -16.56 -12.75
C GLY A 91 -4.54 -16.79 -12.47
N GLY A 92 -4.15 -16.98 -11.20
CA GLY A 92 -2.74 -17.11 -10.78
C GLY A 92 -2.01 -15.78 -10.57
N TRP A 93 -2.73 -14.66 -10.55
CA TRP A 93 -2.20 -13.33 -10.28
C TRP A 93 -2.69 -12.81 -8.93
N LEU A 94 -1.88 -11.98 -8.29
CA LEU A 94 -2.35 -11.12 -7.22
C LEU A 94 -2.95 -9.85 -7.85
N ARG A 95 -4.22 -9.61 -7.56
CA ARG A 95 -4.92 -8.38 -7.92
C ARG A 95 -5.00 -7.51 -6.68
N ILE A 96 -4.69 -6.25 -6.86
CA ILE A 96 -4.72 -5.24 -5.80
C ILE A 96 -5.64 -4.14 -6.26
N VAL A 97 -6.70 -3.90 -5.51
CA VAL A 97 -7.56 -2.76 -5.77
C VAL A 97 -6.93 -1.55 -5.12
N VAL A 98 -6.86 -0.47 -5.89
CA VAL A 98 -6.18 0.75 -5.50
C VAL A 98 -7.11 1.94 -5.70
N MET A 99 -7.04 2.90 -4.79
CA MET A 99 -7.59 4.23 -5.00
C MET A 99 -6.55 5.10 -5.69
N HIS A 100 -6.95 5.70 -6.81
CA HIS A 100 -6.18 6.73 -7.46
C HIS A 100 -6.49 8.08 -6.80
N MET A 101 -5.45 8.71 -6.27
CA MET A 101 -5.52 9.96 -5.53
C MET A 101 -4.72 11.03 -6.25
N LYS A 102 -5.15 12.28 -6.12
CA LYS A 102 -4.42 13.44 -6.62
C LYS A 102 -4.29 14.54 -5.58
N PRO A 103 -3.27 15.42 -5.67
CA PRO A 103 -3.18 16.59 -4.82
C PRO A 103 -4.43 17.48 -4.98
N ALA A 104 -4.98 17.96 -3.88
CA ALA A 104 -6.10 18.90 -3.88
C ALA A 104 -6.01 19.88 -2.70
N PRO A 105 -6.61 21.07 -2.77
CA PRO A 105 -6.69 21.96 -1.62
C PRO A 105 -7.40 21.30 -0.44
N GLY A 106 -6.81 21.37 0.75
CA GLY A 106 -7.36 20.79 1.97
C GLY A 106 -6.64 21.28 3.23
N PRO A 107 -7.09 20.88 4.43
CA PRO A 107 -6.31 21.10 5.64
C PRO A 107 -5.05 20.22 5.65
N PRO A 108 -4.01 20.59 6.43
CA PRO A 108 -2.79 19.80 6.56
C PRO A 108 -3.04 18.32 6.84
N GLY A 109 -2.47 17.45 6.00
CA GLY A 109 -2.62 16.00 6.06
C GLY A 109 -3.82 15.45 5.26
N PHE A 110 -4.62 16.31 4.64
CA PHE A 110 -5.80 15.94 3.84
C PHE A 110 -5.87 16.71 2.51
N GLU A 111 -4.73 17.14 1.99
CA GLU A 111 -4.61 17.85 0.71
C GLU A 111 -4.68 16.90 -0.50
N PHE A 112 -5.72 16.08 -0.55
CA PHE A 112 -5.92 15.10 -1.61
C PHE A 112 -7.39 14.92 -1.94
N GLU A 113 -7.65 14.47 -3.16
CA GLU A 113 -8.99 14.05 -3.59
C GLU A 113 -8.94 12.72 -4.35
N PHE A 114 -10.00 11.95 -4.20
CA PHE A 114 -10.21 10.70 -4.92
C PHE A 114 -10.47 10.97 -6.41
N VAL A 115 -9.84 10.18 -7.27
CA VAL A 115 -10.03 10.22 -8.73
C VAL A 115 -10.91 9.07 -9.19
N ARG A 116 -10.51 7.82 -8.89
CA ARG A 116 -11.19 6.58 -9.27
C ARG A 116 -10.58 5.37 -8.56
N VAL A 117 -11.27 4.24 -8.63
CA VAL A 117 -10.73 2.92 -8.28
C VAL A 117 -10.11 2.26 -9.52
N GLU A 118 -8.95 1.65 -9.33
CA GLU A 118 -8.20 0.89 -10.34
C GLU A 118 -7.76 -0.47 -9.77
N GLU A 119 -7.27 -1.35 -10.64
CA GLU A 119 -6.72 -2.66 -10.27
C GLU A 119 -5.26 -2.77 -10.73
N ALA A 120 -4.36 -3.01 -9.79
CA ALA A 120 -2.97 -3.35 -10.07
C ALA A 120 -2.75 -4.87 -10.06
N THR A 121 -1.96 -5.34 -11.01
CA THR A 121 -1.62 -6.76 -11.17
C THR A 121 -0.20 -7.01 -10.74
N PHE A 122 0.00 -8.04 -9.92
CA PHE A 122 1.30 -8.47 -9.43
C PHE A 122 1.53 -9.94 -9.73
N SER A 123 2.76 -10.28 -10.11
CA SER A 123 3.22 -11.66 -10.19
C SER A 123 3.29 -12.29 -8.80
N LEU A 124 2.73 -13.50 -8.63
CA LEU A 124 2.76 -14.13 -7.31
C LEU A 124 4.17 -14.50 -6.86
N SER A 125 5.03 -15.01 -7.73
CA SER A 125 6.35 -15.54 -7.34
C SER A 125 7.25 -14.51 -6.67
N ASP A 126 7.37 -13.32 -7.25
CA ASP A 126 8.31 -12.28 -6.87
C ASP A 126 7.63 -10.96 -6.45
N LEU A 127 6.31 -10.89 -6.56
CA LEU A 127 5.49 -9.73 -6.16
C LEU A 127 5.94 -8.46 -6.88
N GLN A 128 6.20 -8.58 -8.18
CA GLN A 128 6.52 -7.44 -9.03
C GLN A 128 5.24 -6.92 -9.69
N PHE A 129 5.08 -5.60 -9.66
CA PHE A 129 4.03 -4.92 -10.40
C PHE A 129 4.14 -5.23 -11.90
N GLN A 130 3.02 -5.53 -12.54
CA GLN A 130 2.93 -5.88 -13.95
C GLN A 130 2.14 -4.85 -14.75
N ALA A 131 0.96 -4.47 -14.25
CA ALA A 131 0.05 -3.60 -14.98
C ALA A 131 -0.95 -2.93 -14.03
N LEU A 132 -1.48 -1.80 -14.49
CA LEU A 132 -2.62 -1.11 -13.90
C LEU A 132 -3.79 -1.16 -14.89
N HIS A 133 -4.97 -1.48 -14.40
CA HIS A 133 -6.19 -1.63 -15.18
C HIS A 133 -7.30 -0.78 -14.59
N GLN A 134 -8.22 -0.35 -15.45
CA GLN A 134 -9.48 0.22 -14.98
C GLN A 134 -10.25 -0.85 -14.21
N PHE A 135 -10.78 -0.50 -13.04
CA PHE A 135 -11.59 -1.41 -12.26
C PHE A 135 -12.95 -1.67 -12.97
N PRO A 136 -13.51 -2.89 -12.93
CA PRO A 136 -14.73 -3.24 -13.67
C PRO A 136 -15.95 -2.40 -13.29
N ILE A 137 -15.99 -1.87 -12.07
CA ILE A 137 -17.00 -0.91 -11.60
C ILE A 137 -16.40 0.48 -11.72
N ALA A 138 -16.91 1.26 -12.67
CA ALA A 138 -16.49 2.64 -12.83
C ALA A 138 -16.91 3.46 -11.61
N THR A 139 -15.94 4.12 -11.00
CA THR A 139 -16.13 5.10 -9.92
C THR A 139 -15.58 6.43 -10.39
N THR A 140 -16.32 7.51 -10.12
CA THR A 140 -15.92 8.88 -10.44
C THR A 140 -15.95 9.75 -9.18
N PRO A 141 -15.30 10.93 -9.18
CA PRO A 141 -15.31 11.81 -8.02
C PRO A 141 -16.76 12.16 -7.61
N GLY A 142 -17.11 11.85 -6.36
CA GLY A 142 -18.45 12.07 -5.80
C GLY A 142 -19.34 10.82 -5.73
N ASP A 143 -18.96 9.74 -6.40
CA ASP A 143 -19.57 8.42 -6.18
C ASP A 143 -19.05 7.79 -4.88
N PRO A 144 -19.80 6.86 -4.26
CA PRO A 144 -19.19 5.95 -3.30
C PRO A 144 -18.03 5.18 -3.96
N SER A 145 -16.93 5.01 -3.24
CA SER A 145 -15.70 4.36 -3.68
C SER A 145 -15.82 2.83 -3.69
N TYR A 146 -16.77 2.32 -4.48
CA TYR A 146 -16.98 0.88 -4.65
C TYR A 146 -15.70 0.20 -5.13
N GLY A 147 -15.14 -0.67 -4.29
CA GLY A 147 -13.85 -1.34 -4.53
C GLY A 147 -12.92 -1.27 -3.33
N GLU A 148 -13.18 -0.38 -2.37
CA GLU A 148 -12.37 -0.27 -1.15
C GLU A 148 -12.40 -1.54 -0.28
N ASN A 149 -13.48 -2.32 -0.37
CA ASN A 149 -13.52 -3.64 0.22
C ASN A 149 -14.17 -4.64 -0.72
N ILE A 150 -13.54 -5.80 -0.88
CA ILE A 150 -13.92 -6.84 -1.81
C ILE A 150 -13.89 -8.18 -1.13
N THR A 151 -14.90 -8.99 -1.43
CA THR A 151 -14.89 -10.42 -1.14
C THR A 151 -15.23 -11.16 -2.41
N VAL A 152 -14.50 -12.23 -2.70
CA VAL A 152 -14.75 -13.09 -3.85
C VAL A 152 -15.11 -14.50 -3.37
N ASP A 153 -16.10 -15.11 -4.03
CA ASP A 153 -16.37 -16.55 -3.93
C ASP A 153 -16.10 -17.24 -5.27
N ALA A 154 -16.51 -18.51 -5.41
CA ALA A 154 -16.26 -19.29 -6.62
C ALA A 154 -16.97 -18.77 -7.88
N THR A 155 -17.95 -17.87 -7.73
CA THR A 155 -18.88 -17.46 -8.79
C THR A 155 -19.11 -15.96 -8.85
N SER A 156 -18.85 -15.22 -7.78
CA SER A 156 -19.23 -13.81 -7.62
C SER A 156 -18.17 -13.02 -6.88
N GLY A 157 -18.04 -11.74 -7.26
CA GLY A 157 -17.36 -10.72 -6.48
C GLY A 157 -18.36 -9.79 -5.82
N TYR A 158 -18.18 -9.54 -4.53
CA TYR A 158 -18.94 -8.58 -3.73
C TYR A 158 -18.06 -7.37 -3.52
N VAL A 159 -18.56 -6.20 -3.93
CA VAL A 159 -17.81 -4.95 -3.91
C VAL A 159 -18.53 -3.94 -3.02
N TYR A 160 -17.79 -3.38 -2.06
CA TYR A 160 -18.28 -2.43 -1.06
C TYR A 160 -17.50 -1.11 -1.16
N ALA A 161 -18.12 -0.06 -0.62
CA ALA A 161 -17.59 1.29 -0.44
C ALA A 161 -17.64 1.65 1.05
#